data_AF-A0A453FDE2-F1
#
_entry.id   AF-A0A453FDE2-F1
#
_cell.length_a   1.000
_cell.length_b   1.000
_cell.length_c   1.000
_cell.angle_alpha   90.00
_cell.angle_beta   90.00
_cell.angle_gamma   90.00
#
_symmetry.space_group_name_H-M   'P 1'
#
loop_
_entity.id
_entity.type
_entity.pdbx_description
1 polymer ?
#
loop_
_entity_poly.entity_id
_entity_poly.type
_entity_poly.pdbx_seq_one_letter_code
_entity_poly.pdbx_strand_id
1 'polypeptide(L)'
;ELFDSVLYACLQPSYLEKFPFYHSPLCGRLKSFVRSRVFEYIIVFVLLINLVAVIIETTLDIENSSSQETWQEVEFFLGWIYVAEMALKIFSLGFGAYWMEGQNKFDFVLTWTIFIGETLTFAFPSKLPFLSNGEWIRYLLLGRVLRLTRILLQVQRFRAFVATFFTLMSSLMPYLGIVFCVLCMYCSLGLQIFGGIVYAGNPTLEETDLFNNDYLLFNFNDYPSGMVTLFNLLVMGNWQVWMESYWQLTGSSWSLIYFVSFYLISILLLLNLIVAFVLEAFFAEMELEKGEEVDIQVRMR
;
A
#
# COMPACT_ATOMS: atom_id res chain seq x y z
N GLU A 1 -22.41 22.91 -5.70
CA GLU A 1 -22.46 22.09 -4.47
C GLU A 1 -21.12 21.53 -4.01
N LEU A 2 -20.45 20.59 -4.72
CA LEU A 2 -19.13 20.10 -4.28
C LEU A 2 -18.01 21.16 -4.38
N PHE A 3 -18.09 22.05 -5.37
CA PHE A 3 -17.16 23.16 -5.54
C PHE A 3 -17.34 24.25 -4.47
N ASP A 4 -18.60 24.47 -4.03
CA ASP A 4 -18.92 25.41 -2.97
C ASP A 4 -18.46 24.90 -1.60
N SER A 5 -18.56 23.60 -1.31
CA SER A 5 -18.10 23.05 -0.02
C SER A 5 -16.57 23.12 0.13
N VAL A 6 -15.82 22.93 -0.95
CA VAL A 6 -14.36 23.11 -1.00
C VAL A 6 -14.00 24.59 -0.81
N LEU A 7 -14.75 25.52 -1.42
CA LEU A 7 -14.54 26.95 -1.26
C LEU A 7 -14.86 27.42 0.17
N TYR A 8 -15.95 26.92 0.77
CA TYR A 8 -16.33 27.22 2.17
C TYR A 8 -15.36 26.63 3.20
N ALA A 9 -14.78 25.45 2.96
CA ALA A 9 -13.72 24.88 3.81
C ALA A 9 -12.41 25.69 3.72
N CYS A 10 -12.14 26.29 2.55
CA CYS A 10 -11.00 27.20 2.34
C CYS A 10 -11.21 28.57 3.02
N LEU A 11 -12.47 28.97 3.27
CA LEU A 11 -12.87 30.25 3.86
C LEU A 11 -13.07 30.22 5.38
N GLN A 12 -12.99 29.04 6.03
CA GLN A 12 -12.96 29.02 7.49
C GLN A 12 -11.59 29.54 7.97
N PRO A 13 -11.56 30.67 8.70
CA PRO A 13 -10.30 31.20 9.21
C PRO A 13 -9.68 30.11 10.09
N SER A 14 -8.45 29.72 9.76
CA SER A 14 -7.71 28.76 10.58
C SER A 14 -7.71 29.26 12.02
N TYR A 15 -7.87 28.39 13.02
CA TYR A 15 -7.86 28.81 14.44
C TYR A 15 -6.64 29.67 14.81
N LEU A 16 -5.56 29.56 14.03
CA LEU A 16 -4.32 30.33 14.14
C LEU A 16 -4.45 31.80 13.71
N GLU A 17 -5.39 32.16 12.84
CA GLU A 17 -5.66 33.55 12.45
C GLU A 17 -6.25 34.39 13.58
N LYS A 18 -6.78 33.76 14.63
CA LYS A 18 -7.26 34.45 15.83
C LYS A 18 -6.13 34.99 16.71
N PHE A 19 -4.88 34.58 16.49
CA PHE A 19 -3.74 35.04 17.30
C PHE A 19 -3.04 36.26 16.67
N PRO A 20 -2.81 37.35 17.42
CA PRO A 20 -2.21 38.57 16.89
C PRO A 20 -0.76 38.39 16.41
N PHE A 21 -0.05 37.36 16.90
CA PHE A 21 1.28 36.99 16.44
C PHE A 21 1.29 36.51 14.96
N TYR A 22 0.16 36.02 14.46
CA TYR A 22 0.03 35.47 13.11
C TYR A 22 0.10 36.53 12.00
N HIS A 23 -0.07 37.81 12.36
CA HIS A 23 0.01 38.98 11.47
C HIS A 23 1.37 39.70 11.53
N SER A 24 2.31 39.21 12.34
CA SER A 24 3.68 39.77 12.42
C SER A 24 4.41 39.67 11.07
N PRO A 25 5.23 40.66 10.69
CA PRO A 25 6.01 40.63 9.44
C PRO A 25 7.00 39.46 9.38
N LEU A 26 7.47 38.95 10.52
CA LEU A 26 8.31 37.76 10.60
C LEU A 26 7.54 36.49 10.22
N CYS A 27 6.28 36.41 10.65
CA CYS A 27 5.37 35.32 10.32
C CYS A 27 5.04 35.32 8.83
N GLY A 28 4.84 36.50 8.23
CA GLY A 28 4.68 36.65 6.77
C GLY A 28 5.90 36.18 5.97
N ARG A 29 7.12 36.52 6.42
CA ARG A 29 8.36 36.03 5.78
C ARG A 29 8.51 34.52 5.90
N LEU A 30 8.21 33.94 7.07
CA LEU A 30 8.28 32.50 7.28
C LEU A 30 7.28 31.75 6.39
N LYS A 31 6.03 32.24 6.30
CA LYS A 31 5.01 31.70 5.39
C LYS A 31 5.47 31.75 3.93
N SER A 32 6.04 32.88 3.52
CA SER A 32 6.58 33.04 2.17
C SER A 32 7.76 32.12 1.90
N PHE A 33 8.61 31.85 2.89
CA PHE A 33 9.72 30.91 2.77
C PHE A 33 9.24 29.46 2.67
N VAL A 34 8.32 29.03 3.53
CA VAL A 34 7.76 27.66 3.51
C VAL A 34 7.04 27.38 2.19
N ARG A 35 6.36 28.38 1.61
CA ARG A 35 5.71 28.28 0.29
C ARG A 35 6.69 28.36 -0.89
N SER A 36 7.97 28.66 -0.64
CA SER A 36 8.95 28.81 -1.72
C SER A 36 9.45 27.44 -2.22
N ARG A 37 9.80 27.37 -3.51
CA ARG A 37 10.45 26.17 -4.08
C ARG A 37 11.79 25.84 -3.43
N VAL A 38 12.45 26.83 -2.83
CA VAL A 38 13.72 26.62 -2.13
C VAL A 38 13.51 25.72 -0.92
N PHE A 39 12.43 25.94 -0.15
CA PHE A 39 12.09 25.08 0.98
C PHE A 39 11.82 23.64 0.50
N GLU A 40 11.06 23.46 -0.57
CA GLU A 40 10.83 22.13 -1.15
C GLU A 40 12.13 21.43 -1.55
N TYR A 41 13.06 22.13 -2.22
CA TYR A 41 14.36 21.56 -2.59
C TYR A 41 15.21 21.18 -1.36
N ILE A 42 15.17 21.97 -0.28
CA ILE A 42 15.85 21.64 0.97
C ILE A 42 15.31 20.33 1.54
N ILE A 43 13.99 20.16 1.58
CA ILE A 43 13.39 18.94 2.12
C ILE A 43 13.68 17.72 1.25
N VAL A 44 13.65 17.88 -0.08
CA VAL A 44 14.06 16.81 -1.00
C VAL A 44 15.54 16.44 -0.79
N PHE A 45 16.41 17.43 -0.58
CA PHE A 45 17.82 17.17 -0.31
C PHE A 45 18.04 16.41 1.02
N VAL A 46 17.33 16.79 2.08
CA VAL A 46 17.33 16.05 3.37
C VAL A 46 16.82 14.62 3.16
N LEU A 47 15.79 14.43 2.36
CA LEU A 47 15.25 13.10 2.03
C LEU A 47 16.25 12.24 1.26
N LEU A 48 17.02 12.82 0.34
CA LEU A 48 18.09 12.11 -0.36
C LEU A 48 19.24 11.69 0.57
N ILE A 49 19.60 12.54 1.54
CA ILE A 49 20.58 12.17 2.58
C ILE A 49 20.02 11.03 3.44
N ASN A 50 18.74 11.11 3.83
CA ASN A 50 18.08 10.06 4.60
C ASN A 50 18.01 8.73 3.83
N LEU A 51 17.81 8.77 2.51
CA LEU A 51 17.89 7.56 1.68
C LEU A 51 19.26 6.88 1.78
N VAL A 52 20.35 7.65 1.71
CA VAL A 52 21.70 7.09 1.85
C VAL A 52 21.89 6.49 3.25
N ALA A 53 21.40 7.16 4.29
CA ALA A 53 21.45 6.64 5.67
C ALA A 53 20.70 5.31 5.80
N VAL A 54 19.47 5.21 5.27
CA VAL A 54 18.65 3.99 5.30
C VAL A 54 19.32 2.85 4.54
N ILE A 55 19.94 3.12 3.39
CA ILE A 55 20.69 2.08 2.64
C ILE A 55 21.86 1.55 3.48
N ILE A 56 22.63 2.44 4.11
CA ILE A 56 23.74 2.05 4.98
C ILE A 56 23.22 1.24 6.18
N GLU A 57 22.20 1.71 6.88
CA GLU A 57 21.61 1.00 8.02
C GLU A 57 21.11 -0.40 7.60
N THR A 58 20.44 -0.51 6.45
CA THR A 58 19.98 -1.81 5.94
C THR A 58 21.13 -2.77 5.67
N THR A 59 22.25 -2.30 5.12
CA THR A 59 23.45 -3.14 4.92
C THR A 59 24.07 -3.57 6.24
N LEU A 60 24.09 -2.68 7.25
CA LEU A 60 24.65 -2.97 8.57
C LEU A 60 23.75 -3.91 9.40
N ASP A 61 22.44 -3.87 9.21
CA ASP A 61 21.47 -4.82 9.82
C ASP A 61 21.71 -6.24 9.30
N ILE A 62 21.97 -6.39 7.99
CA ILE A 62 22.32 -7.68 7.39
C ILE A 62 23.65 -8.20 7.93
N GLU A 63 24.63 -7.32 8.16
CA GLU A 63 25.95 -7.67 8.70
C GLU A 63 25.98 -7.84 10.24
N ASN A 64 24.86 -7.62 10.95
CA ASN A 64 24.77 -7.68 12.43
C ASN A 64 25.87 -6.88 13.15
N SER A 65 26.22 -5.71 12.61
CA SER A 65 27.29 -4.88 13.16
C SER A 65 26.79 -3.91 14.25
N SER A 66 27.62 -3.64 15.26
CA SER A 66 27.29 -2.67 16.34
C SER A 66 27.21 -1.21 15.87
N SER A 67 27.53 -0.92 14.61
CA SER A 67 27.47 0.45 14.06
C SER A 67 26.03 0.90 13.76
N GLN A 68 25.06 -0.02 13.84
CA GLN A 68 23.64 0.28 13.64
C GLN A 68 23.10 1.31 14.64
N GLU A 69 23.50 1.23 15.92
CA GLU A 69 23.02 2.15 16.96
C GLU A 69 23.41 3.61 16.67
N THR A 70 24.61 3.85 16.13
CA THR A 70 25.06 5.21 15.77
C THR A 70 24.25 5.80 14.63
N TRP A 71 23.90 5.00 13.62
CA TRP A 71 23.06 5.45 12.51
C TRP A 71 21.63 5.73 12.96
N GLN A 72 21.10 4.94 13.90
CA GLN A 72 19.78 5.19 14.49
C GLN A 72 19.69 6.53 15.22
N GLU A 73 20.75 6.94 15.93
CA GLU A 73 20.80 8.28 16.55
C GLU A 73 20.74 9.39 15.51
N VAL A 74 21.53 9.29 14.43
CA VAL A 74 21.52 10.27 13.32
C VAL A 74 20.14 10.36 12.70
N GLU A 75 19.47 9.23 12.51
CA GLU A 75 18.13 9.20 11.94
C GLU A 75 17.07 9.79 12.87
N PHE A 76 17.18 9.60 14.18
CA PHE A 76 16.31 10.29 15.15
C PHE A 76 16.44 11.81 15.03
N PHE A 77 17.66 12.34 14.83
CA PHE A 77 17.87 13.76 14.55
C PHE A 77 17.24 14.21 13.22
N LEU A 78 17.34 13.39 12.16
CA LEU A 78 16.65 13.66 10.90
C LEU A 78 15.12 13.63 11.07
N GLY A 79 14.60 12.76 11.94
CA GLY A 79 13.20 12.70 12.36
C GLY A 79 12.66 14.05 12.82
N TRP A 80 13.42 14.78 13.63
CA TRP A 80 13.06 16.12 14.09
C TRP A 80 12.95 17.14 12.97
N ILE A 81 13.75 17.03 11.91
CA ILE A 81 13.65 17.90 10.74
C ILE A 81 12.30 17.71 10.06
N TYR A 82 11.81 16.47 9.93
CA TYR A 82 10.49 16.18 9.35
C TYR A 82 9.34 16.67 10.24
N VAL A 83 9.44 16.52 11.56
CA VAL A 83 8.45 17.08 12.49
C VAL A 83 8.42 18.61 12.40
N ALA A 84 9.59 19.25 12.34
CA ALA A 84 9.70 20.70 12.17
C ALA A 84 9.11 21.16 10.82
N GLU A 85 9.39 20.44 9.74
CA GLU A 85 8.82 20.71 8.43
C GLU A 85 7.29 20.63 8.42
N MET A 86 6.73 19.55 8.99
CA MET A 86 5.29 19.38 9.14
C MET A 86 4.67 20.52 9.97
N ALA A 87 5.29 20.88 11.09
CA ALA A 87 4.82 21.98 11.93
C ALA A 87 4.85 23.32 11.19
N LEU A 88 5.91 23.60 10.42
CA LEU A 88 6.03 24.79 9.59
C LEU A 88 4.97 24.83 8.48
N LYS A 89 4.67 23.68 7.83
CA LYS A 89 3.60 23.59 6.84
C LYS A 89 2.23 23.87 7.42
N ILE A 90 1.88 23.23 8.54
CA ILE A 90 0.61 23.44 9.26
C ILE A 90 0.48 24.91 9.68
N PHE A 91 1.57 25.50 10.17
CA PHE A 91 1.60 26.91 10.56
C PHE A 91 1.48 27.86 9.35
N SER A 92 1.95 27.46 8.17
CA SER A 92 1.89 28.34 6.98
C SER A 92 0.57 28.29 6.23
N LEU A 93 -0.02 27.10 6.09
CA LEU A 93 -1.23 26.82 5.32
C LEU A 93 -2.50 26.89 6.18
N GLY A 94 -2.36 26.68 7.49
CA GLY A 94 -3.48 26.42 8.39
C GLY A 94 -3.92 24.95 8.35
N PHE A 95 -4.43 24.46 9.48
CA PHE A 95 -4.78 23.04 9.64
C PHE A 95 -5.85 22.57 8.65
N GLY A 96 -6.85 23.41 8.36
CA GLY A 96 -7.94 23.08 7.42
C GLY A 96 -7.43 22.83 6.00
N ALA A 97 -6.70 23.79 5.42
CA ALA A 97 -6.14 23.65 4.08
C ALA A 97 -5.11 22.51 3.99
N TYR A 98 -4.28 22.34 5.03
CA TYR A 98 -3.34 21.22 5.11
C TYR A 98 -4.06 19.86 5.07
N TRP A 99 -5.17 19.71 5.80
CA TRP A 99 -5.97 18.47 5.84
C TRP A 99 -6.92 18.31 4.65
N MET A 100 -6.95 19.20 3.66
CA MET A 100 -7.69 18.95 2.43
C MET A 100 -6.85 18.18 1.40
N GLU A 101 -5.54 18.35 1.42
CA GLU A 101 -4.62 17.74 0.47
C GLU A 101 -4.22 16.32 0.90
N GLY A 102 -4.50 15.32 0.05
CA GLY A 102 -4.24 13.90 0.35
C GLY A 102 -2.77 13.58 0.62
N GLN A 103 -1.85 14.24 -0.08
CA GLN A 103 -0.41 14.10 0.13
C GLN A 103 0.02 14.57 1.53
N ASN A 104 -0.49 15.71 1.98
CA ASN A 104 -0.19 16.25 3.31
C ASN A 104 -0.78 15.37 4.44
N LYS A 105 -1.94 14.75 4.22
CA LYS A 105 -2.51 13.75 5.17
C LYS A 105 -1.60 12.54 5.30
N PHE A 106 -1.15 11.98 4.17
CA PHE A 106 -0.24 10.83 4.16
C PHE A 106 1.07 11.17 4.87
N ASP A 107 1.69 12.30 4.51
CA ASP A 107 2.93 12.77 5.14
C ASP A 107 2.77 13.01 6.65
N PHE A 108 1.62 13.52 7.09
CA PHE A 108 1.32 13.73 8.51
C PHE A 108 1.28 12.43 9.29
N VAL A 109 0.49 11.45 8.81
CA VAL A 109 0.36 10.15 9.46
C VAL A 109 1.71 9.45 9.50
N LEU A 110 2.43 9.43 8.38
CA LEU A 110 3.74 8.80 8.27
C LEU A 110 4.76 9.43 9.23
N THR A 111 4.84 10.78 9.27
CA THR A 111 5.78 11.51 10.14
C THR A 111 5.50 11.22 11.60
N TRP A 112 4.23 11.25 12.04
CA TRP A 112 3.86 10.95 13.41
C TRP A 112 4.09 9.49 13.79
N THR A 113 3.72 8.54 12.93
CA THR A 113 3.93 7.11 13.20
C THR A 113 5.41 6.80 13.40
N ILE A 114 6.29 7.32 12.53
CA ILE A 114 7.74 7.10 12.65
C ILE A 114 8.28 7.81 13.89
N PHE A 115 7.93 9.07 14.11
CA PHE A 115 8.44 9.84 15.24
C PHE A 115 8.05 9.24 16.59
N ILE A 116 6.79 8.78 16.73
CA ILE A 116 6.33 8.08 17.94
C ILE A 116 7.07 6.75 18.09
N GLY A 117 7.21 5.98 17.01
CA GLY A 117 7.92 4.71 17.03
C GLY A 117 9.38 4.86 17.46
N GLU A 118 10.10 5.83 16.91
CA GLU A 118 11.49 6.14 17.28
C GLU A 118 11.59 6.64 18.74
N THR A 119 10.70 7.55 19.14
CA THR A 119 10.69 8.08 20.51
C THR A 119 10.43 6.97 21.54
N LEU A 120 9.50 6.04 21.25
CA LEU A 120 9.22 4.92 22.14
C LEU A 120 10.38 3.93 22.22
N THR A 121 11.06 3.68 21.09
CA THR A 121 12.23 2.80 21.03
C THR A 121 13.39 3.38 21.85
N PHE A 122 13.63 4.69 21.76
CA PHE A 122 14.71 5.37 22.49
C PHE A 122 14.38 5.60 23.98
N ALA A 123 13.13 5.92 24.32
CA ALA A 123 12.72 6.22 25.69
C ALA A 123 12.52 4.96 26.56
N PHE A 124 12.16 3.82 25.96
CA PHE A 124 11.87 2.58 26.68
C PHE A 124 12.60 1.35 26.10
N PRO A 125 13.95 1.36 26.07
CA PRO A 125 14.73 0.28 25.45
C PRO A 125 14.52 -1.10 26.09
N SER A 126 14.13 -1.17 27.36
CA SER A 126 14.02 -2.42 28.13
C SER A 126 12.62 -2.75 28.69
N LYS A 127 11.62 -1.86 28.51
CA LYS A 127 10.28 -2.03 29.11
C LYS A 127 9.21 -2.53 28.13
N LEU A 128 9.49 -2.46 26.83
CA LEU A 128 8.58 -2.92 25.78
C LEU A 128 9.31 -3.98 24.95
N PRO A 129 9.24 -5.27 25.35
CA PRO A 129 9.91 -6.36 24.62
C PRO A 129 9.47 -6.41 23.16
N PHE A 130 8.23 -5.98 22.87
CA PHE A 130 7.76 -5.78 21.51
C PHE A 130 8.63 -4.81 20.72
N LEU A 131 8.86 -3.57 21.21
CA LEU A 131 9.63 -2.53 20.51
C LEU A 131 11.15 -2.75 20.52
N SER A 132 11.64 -3.60 21.43
CA SER A 132 13.06 -3.99 21.52
C SER A 132 13.40 -5.16 20.58
N ASN A 133 12.39 -5.80 19.97
CA ASN A 133 12.63 -6.87 19.00
C ASN A 133 13.21 -6.30 17.70
N GLY A 134 14.17 -7.00 17.10
CA GLY A 134 14.75 -6.63 15.80
C GLY A 134 13.71 -6.48 14.67
N GLU A 135 12.54 -7.12 14.79
CA GLU A 135 11.42 -6.93 13.85
C GLU A 135 10.83 -5.51 13.88
N TRP A 136 10.83 -4.84 15.04
CA TRP A 136 10.32 -3.46 15.14
C TRP A 136 11.20 -2.44 14.45
N ILE A 137 12.52 -2.65 14.54
CA ILE A 137 13.50 -1.85 13.81
C ILE A 137 13.27 -2.00 12.30
N ARG A 138 12.98 -3.21 11.81
CA ARG A 138 12.64 -3.46 10.41
C ARG A 138 11.36 -2.74 9.97
N TYR A 139 10.34 -2.65 10.83
CA TYR A 139 9.14 -1.87 10.51
C TYR A 139 9.40 -0.37 10.46
N LEU A 140 10.24 0.17 11.35
CA LEU A 140 10.65 1.57 11.29
C LEU A 140 11.44 1.87 10.00
N LEU A 141 12.36 0.98 9.62
CA LEU A 141 13.09 1.04 8.35
C LEU A 141 12.14 1.08 7.15
N LEU A 142 11.13 0.19 7.11
CA LEU A 142 10.11 0.20 6.05
C LEU A 142 9.33 1.52 6.02
N GLY A 143 8.96 2.06 7.19
CA GLY A 143 8.34 3.39 7.29
C GLY A 143 9.21 4.51 6.72
N ARG A 144 10.52 4.44 6.92
CA ARG A 144 11.48 5.41 6.37
C ARG A 144 11.59 5.28 4.85
N VAL A 145 11.65 4.06 4.30
CA VAL A 145 11.59 3.83 2.85
C VAL A 145 10.28 4.35 2.25
N LEU A 146 9.15 4.22 2.96
CA LEU A 146 7.89 4.79 2.52
C LEU A 146 7.94 6.32 2.37
N ARG A 147 8.84 7.05 3.06
CA ARG A 147 9.01 8.51 2.86
C ARG A 147 9.44 8.85 1.43
N LEU A 148 10.08 7.92 0.71
CA LEU A 148 10.48 8.13 -0.69
C LEU A 148 9.29 8.26 -1.64
N THR A 149 8.12 7.73 -1.25
CA THR A 149 6.87 7.91 -2.01
C THR A 149 6.51 9.40 -2.14
N ARG A 150 6.96 10.25 -1.22
CA ARG A 150 6.79 11.71 -1.30
C ARG A 150 7.43 12.31 -2.55
N ILE A 151 8.59 11.83 -2.98
CA ILE A 151 9.25 12.28 -4.22
C ILE A 151 8.38 11.90 -5.42
N LEU A 152 7.85 10.67 -5.43
CA LEU A 152 6.97 10.19 -6.49
C LEU A 152 5.72 11.05 -6.57
N LEU A 153 5.09 11.38 -5.43
CA LEU A 153 3.87 12.18 -5.40
C LEU A 153 4.10 13.68 -5.72
N GLN A 154 5.30 14.20 -5.55
CA GLN A 154 5.64 15.58 -5.93
C GLN A 154 5.73 15.77 -7.46
N VAL A 155 6.09 14.71 -8.20
CA VAL A 155 6.13 14.77 -9.66
C VAL A 155 4.71 14.68 -10.21
N GLN A 156 4.26 15.76 -10.86
CA GLN A 156 2.89 15.87 -11.40
C GLN A 156 2.46 14.67 -12.26
N ARG A 157 3.38 14.11 -13.06
CA ARG A 157 3.11 12.92 -13.91
C ARG A 157 2.79 11.69 -13.07
N PHE A 158 3.59 11.42 -12.04
CA PHE A 158 3.37 10.28 -11.14
C PHE A 158 2.12 10.49 -10.28
N ARG A 159 1.88 11.71 -9.79
CA ARG A 159 0.64 12.04 -9.08
C ARG A 159 -0.60 11.77 -9.92
N ALA A 160 -0.60 12.21 -11.19
CA ALA A 160 -1.69 11.93 -12.11
C ALA A 160 -1.88 10.42 -12.30
N PHE A 161 -0.78 9.69 -12.54
CA PHE A 161 -0.81 8.23 -12.66
C PHE A 161 -1.41 7.54 -11.42
N VAL A 162 -0.98 7.91 -10.21
CA VAL A 162 -1.48 7.34 -8.95
C VAL A 162 -2.97 7.67 -8.76
N ALA A 163 -3.38 8.91 -9.07
CA ALA A 163 -4.78 9.30 -9.00
C ALA A 163 -5.64 8.47 -9.96
N THR A 164 -5.23 8.34 -11.22
CA THR A 164 -5.90 7.50 -12.22
C THR A 164 -5.94 6.04 -11.77
N PHE A 165 -4.85 5.50 -11.21
CA PHE A 165 -4.81 4.14 -10.69
C PHE A 165 -5.85 3.90 -9.59
N PHE A 166 -5.96 4.79 -8.60
CA PHE A 166 -6.96 4.66 -7.54
C PHE A 166 -8.40 4.85 -8.06
N THR A 167 -8.61 5.74 -9.04
CA THR A 167 -9.91 5.88 -9.72
C THR A 167 -10.29 4.58 -10.45
N LEU A 168 -9.37 4.00 -11.22
CA LEU A 168 -9.57 2.72 -11.91
C LEU A 168 -9.80 1.57 -10.92
N MET A 169 -9.06 1.54 -9.81
CA MET A 169 -9.23 0.55 -8.75
C MET A 169 -10.65 0.63 -8.16
N SER A 170 -11.17 1.84 -7.93
CA SER A 170 -12.55 2.01 -7.44
C SER A 170 -13.57 1.49 -8.45
N SER A 171 -13.36 1.69 -9.74
CA SER A 171 -14.23 1.15 -10.80
C SER A 171 -14.15 -0.37 -10.92
N LEU A 172 -13.00 -0.98 -10.61
CA LEU A 172 -12.79 -2.44 -10.65
C LEU A 172 -13.28 -3.16 -9.38
N MET A 173 -13.46 -2.43 -8.28
CA MET A 173 -13.81 -3.00 -6.97
C MET A 173 -15.07 -3.89 -6.98
N PRO A 174 -16.18 -3.54 -7.67
CA PRO A 174 -17.36 -4.41 -7.72
C PRO A 174 -17.08 -5.78 -8.36
N TYR A 175 -16.25 -5.82 -9.40
CA TYR A 175 -15.91 -7.04 -10.13
C TYR A 175 -14.94 -7.92 -9.33
N LEU A 176 -13.93 -7.30 -8.71
CA LEU A 176 -13.06 -7.98 -7.76
C LEU A 176 -13.85 -8.54 -6.58
N GLY A 177 -14.89 -7.82 -6.13
CA GLY A 177 -15.83 -8.30 -5.12
C GLY A 177 -16.59 -9.57 -5.53
N ILE A 178 -17.05 -9.65 -6.78
CA ILE A 178 -17.70 -10.87 -7.32
C ILE A 178 -16.72 -12.05 -7.33
N VAL A 179 -15.49 -11.84 -7.82
CA VAL A 179 -14.44 -12.88 -7.78
C VAL A 179 -14.18 -13.31 -6.34
N PHE A 180 -14.01 -12.37 -5.43
CA PHE A 180 -13.78 -12.65 -4.02
C PHE A 180 -14.92 -13.48 -3.40
N CYS A 181 -16.18 -13.16 -3.69
CA CYS A 181 -17.34 -13.97 -3.26
C CYS A 181 -17.27 -15.40 -3.78
N VAL A 182 -16.87 -15.60 -5.04
CA VAL A 182 -16.70 -16.94 -5.63
C VAL A 182 -15.55 -17.69 -4.96
N LEU A 183 -14.42 -17.01 -4.66
CA LEU A 183 -13.33 -17.60 -3.87
C LEU A 183 -13.82 -18.02 -2.48
N CYS A 184 -14.62 -17.20 -1.79
CA CYS A 184 -15.18 -17.53 -0.48
C CYS A 184 -16.09 -18.78 -0.52
N MET A 185 -16.92 -18.92 -1.56
CA MET A 185 -17.77 -20.10 -1.77
C MET A 185 -16.92 -21.35 -2.02
N TYR A 186 -15.97 -21.27 -2.95
CA TYR A 186 -15.06 -22.38 -3.25
C TYR A 186 -14.16 -22.74 -2.07
N CYS A 187 -13.76 -21.78 -1.23
CA CYS A 187 -12.95 -22.05 -0.04
C CYS A 187 -13.75 -22.87 0.97
N SER A 188 -15.00 -22.47 1.20
CA SER A 188 -15.92 -23.19 2.10
C SER A 188 -16.19 -24.62 1.61
N LEU A 189 -16.36 -24.81 0.30
CA LEU A 189 -16.51 -26.13 -0.31
C LEU A 189 -15.22 -26.96 -0.22
N GLY A 190 -14.07 -26.36 -0.53
CA GLY A 190 -12.77 -27.02 -0.49
C GLY A 190 -12.43 -27.50 0.92
N LEU A 191 -12.72 -26.68 1.94
CA LEU A 191 -12.54 -27.04 3.35
C LEU A 191 -13.44 -28.22 3.77
N GLN A 192 -14.68 -28.27 3.30
CA GLN A 192 -15.60 -29.37 3.62
C GLN A 192 -15.24 -30.68 2.91
N ILE A 193 -14.71 -30.61 1.68
CA ILE A 193 -14.38 -31.79 0.88
C ILE A 193 -12.96 -32.31 1.18
N PHE A 194 -12.00 -31.40 1.34
CA PHE A 194 -10.57 -31.70 1.39
C PHE A 194 -9.91 -31.39 2.74
N GLY A 195 -10.68 -30.91 3.71
CA GLY A 195 -10.17 -30.53 5.03
C GLY A 195 -9.51 -31.70 5.76
N GLY A 196 -8.28 -31.48 6.22
CA GLY A 196 -7.54 -32.44 7.03
C GLY A 196 -6.87 -33.57 6.24
N ILE A 197 -6.89 -33.54 4.90
CA ILE A 197 -6.24 -34.57 4.07
C ILE A 197 -4.72 -34.33 3.97
N VAL A 198 -4.29 -33.07 4.05
CA VAL A 198 -2.87 -32.68 3.97
C VAL A 198 -2.30 -32.60 5.39
N TYR A 199 -1.82 -33.70 5.95
CA TYR A 199 -1.21 -33.74 7.28
C TYR A 199 0.14 -34.47 7.27
N ALA A 200 1.00 -34.12 8.22
CA ALA A 200 2.33 -34.72 8.33
C ALA A 200 2.24 -36.22 8.69
N GLY A 201 2.98 -37.07 7.97
CA GLY A 201 2.99 -38.52 8.15
C GLY A 201 1.97 -39.29 7.31
N ASN A 202 1.31 -38.64 6.36
CA ASN A 202 0.52 -39.33 5.32
C ASN A 202 1.45 -39.87 4.22
N PRO A 203 1.60 -41.20 4.05
CA PRO A 203 2.54 -41.77 3.08
C PRO A 203 2.18 -41.41 1.63
N THR A 204 0.89 -41.28 1.31
CA THR A 204 0.43 -40.90 -0.02
C THR A 204 0.74 -39.43 -0.34
N LEU A 205 0.91 -38.58 0.67
CA LEU A 205 1.27 -37.18 0.50
C LEU A 205 2.74 -37.01 0.12
N GLU A 206 3.63 -37.83 0.70
CA GLU A 206 5.08 -37.80 0.43
C GLU A 206 5.40 -38.16 -1.03
N GLU A 207 4.52 -38.93 -1.69
CA GLU A 207 4.65 -39.28 -3.11
C GLU A 207 4.15 -38.18 -4.06
N THR A 208 3.40 -37.19 -3.55
CA THR A 208 2.80 -36.14 -4.38
C THR A 208 3.74 -34.96 -4.63
N ASP A 209 3.53 -34.29 -5.76
CA ASP A 209 4.26 -33.06 -6.10
C ASP A 209 3.98 -31.89 -5.16
N LEU A 210 2.93 -31.98 -4.34
CA LEU A 210 2.63 -31.01 -3.30
C LEU A 210 3.70 -31.03 -2.18
N PHE A 211 4.25 -32.21 -1.89
CA PHE A 211 5.38 -32.37 -0.97
C PHE A 211 6.69 -31.99 -1.64
N ASN A 212 6.94 -32.49 -2.86
CA ASN A 212 8.21 -32.24 -3.59
C ASN A 212 8.49 -30.76 -3.87
N ASN A 213 7.44 -29.96 -4.09
CA ASN A 213 7.55 -28.52 -4.37
C ASN A 213 7.38 -27.63 -3.13
N ASP A 214 7.38 -28.20 -1.92
CA ASP A 214 7.17 -27.48 -0.65
C ASP A 214 5.86 -26.66 -0.61
N TYR A 215 4.80 -27.14 -1.26
CA TYR A 215 3.49 -26.47 -1.32
C TYR A 215 2.55 -26.86 -0.18
N LEU A 216 3.05 -27.50 0.87
CA LEU A 216 2.25 -27.98 2.00
C LEU A 216 1.51 -26.86 2.74
N LEU A 217 1.99 -25.61 2.67
CA LEU A 217 1.30 -24.44 3.23
C LEU A 217 0.06 -24.03 2.42
N PHE A 218 -0.01 -24.40 1.14
CA PHE A 218 -1.11 -24.11 0.24
C PHE A 218 -2.09 -25.29 0.19
N ASN A 219 -2.86 -25.44 1.26
CA ASN A 219 -3.83 -26.52 1.44
C ASN A 219 -5.22 -25.99 1.84
N PHE A 220 -6.19 -26.91 1.93
CA PHE A 220 -7.58 -26.65 2.36
C PHE A 220 -7.88 -27.10 3.80
N ASN A 221 -6.90 -27.14 4.71
CA ASN A 221 -7.13 -27.55 6.10
C ASN A 221 -7.74 -26.45 6.97
N ASP A 222 -7.48 -25.19 6.62
CA ASP A 222 -8.03 -24.01 7.28
C ASP A 222 -8.45 -22.96 6.25
N TYR A 223 -9.32 -22.04 6.66
CA TYR A 223 -9.94 -21.08 5.74
C TYR A 223 -8.92 -20.06 5.15
N PRO A 224 -8.00 -19.46 5.92
CA PRO A 224 -6.92 -18.63 5.37
C PRO A 224 -6.04 -19.36 4.36
N SER A 225 -5.54 -20.56 4.70
CA SER A 225 -4.72 -21.37 3.79
C SER A 225 -5.49 -21.75 2.52
N GLY A 226 -6.77 -22.09 2.65
CA GLY A 226 -7.66 -22.37 1.50
C GLY A 226 -7.85 -21.15 0.60
N MET A 227 -7.96 -19.95 1.18
CA MET A 227 -8.08 -18.71 0.41
C MET A 227 -6.79 -18.41 -0.38
N VAL A 228 -5.62 -18.56 0.23
CA VAL A 228 -4.33 -18.38 -0.45
C VAL A 228 -4.13 -19.45 -1.54
N THR A 229 -4.54 -20.69 -1.27
CA THR A 229 -4.51 -21.78 -2.26
C THR A 229 -5.38 -21.46 -3.47
N LEU A 230 -6.61 -20.99 -3.25
CA LEU A 230 -7.49 -20.55 -4.34
C LEU A 230 -6.96 -19.34 -5.09
N PHE A 231 -6.25 -18.43 -4.41
CA PHE A 231 -5.57 -17.33 -5.08
C PHE A 231 -4.45 -17.85 -6.01
N ASN A 232 -3.65 -18.82 -5.58
CA ASN A 232 -2.65 -19.46 -6.45
C ASN A 232 -3.31 -20.15 -7.67
N LEU A 233 -4.44 -20.83 -7.45
CA LEU A 233 -5.23 -21.42 -8.54
C LEU A 233 -5.81 -20.35 -9.47
N LEU A 234 -6.25 -19.20 -8.94
CA LEU A 234 -6.77 -18.07 -9.73
C LEU A 234 -5.69 -17.45 -10.63
N VAL A 235 -4.46 -17.33 -10.12
CA VAL A 235 -3.29 -16.81 -10.87
C VAL A 235 -2.79 -17.83 -11.90
N MET A 236 -3.28 -19.07 -11.88
CA MET A 236 -2.92 -20.15 -12.81
C MET A 236 -1.45 -20.57 -12.76
N GLY A 237 -0.73 -20.24 -11.68
CA GLY A 237 0.64 -20.69 -11.46
C GLY A 237 0.66 -22.11 -10.91
N ASN A 238 1.18 -23.08 -11.68
CA ASN A 238 1.32 -24.49 -11.29
C ASN A 238 0.04 -25.17 -10.76
N TRP A 239 -1.14 -24.67 -11.15
CA TRP A 239 -2.45 -25.12 -10.64
C TRP A 239 -2.68 -26.64 -10.79
N GLN A 240 -2.06 -27.26 -11.81
CA GLN A 240 -2.12 -28.69 -12.06
C GLN A 240 -1.58 -29.53 -10.90
N VAL A 241 -0.59 -29.01 -10.15
CA VAL A 241 0.02 -29.71 -9.01
C VAL A 241 -1.03 -29.98 -7.92
N TRP A 242 -1.84 -28.98 -7.59
CA TRP A 242 -2.93 -29.15 -6.62
C TRP A 242 -3.99 -30.12 -7.15
N MET A 243 -4.42 -29.96 -8.40
CA MET A 243 -5.43 -30.84 -8.98
C MET A 243 -5.00 -32.31 -8.96
N GLU A 244 -3.77 -32.60 -9.41
CA GLU A 244 -3.23 -33.96 -9.46
C GLU A 244 -2.99 -34.53 -8.06
N SER A 245 -2.39 -33.75 -7.17
CA SER A 245 -2.13 -34.20 -5.80
C SER A 245 -3.41 -34.47 -5.03
N TYR A 246 -4.44 -33.62 -5.15
CA TYR A 246 -5.74 -33.88 -4.50
C TYR A 246 -6.49 -35.06 -5.11
N TRP A 247 -6.30 -35.34 -6.40
CA TRP A 247 -6.79 -36.57 -7.02
C TRP A 247 -6.11 -37.82 -6.43
N GLN A 248 -4.78 -37.81 -6.28
CA GLN A 248 -4.03 -38.89 -5.66
C GLN A 248 -4.39 -39.07 -4.19
N LEU A 249 -4.48 -37.98 -3.43
CA LEU A 249 -4.79 -37.98 -1.99
C LEU A 249 -6.22 -38.46 -1.68
N THR A 250 -7.20 -38.13 -2.53
CA THR A 250 -8.58 -38.60 -2.35
C THR A 250 -8.80 -40.00 -2.93
N GLY A 251 -7.91 -40.49 -3.79
CA GLY A 251 -8.02 -41.75 -4.51
C GLY A 251 -9.22 -41.82 -5.47
N SER A 252 -9.86 -40.69 -5.75
CA SER A 252 -11.14 -40.63 -6.45
C SER A 252 -11.16 -39.50 -7.48
N SER A 253 -11.50 -39.82 -8.73
CA SER A 253 -11.57 -38.85 -9.83
C SER A 253 -12.66 -37.77 -9.64
N TRP A 254 -13.58 -37.94 -8.68
CA TRP A 254 -14.59 -36.94 -8.35
C TRP A 254 -13.98 -35.61 -7.86
N SER A 255 -12.79 -35.64 -7.24
CA SER A 255 -12.06 -34.44 -6.81
C SER A 255 -11.68 -33.52 -7.99
N LEU A 256 -11.45 -34.08 -9.18
CA LEU A 256 -11.12 -33.31 -10.39
C LEU A 256 -12.25 -32.35 -10.78
N ILE A 257 -13.50 -32.71 -10.49
CA ILE A 257 -14.67 -31.86 -10.80
C ILE A 257 -14.59 -30.52 -10.04
N TYR A 258 -14.08 -30.53 -8.81
CA TYR A 258 -13.87 -29.30 -8.05
C TYR A 258 -12.93 -28.34 -8.80
N PHE A 259 -11.75 -28.81 -9.20
CA PHE A 259 -10.74 -27.98 -9.88
C PHE A 259 -11.18 -27.56 -11.29
N VAL A 260 -11.79 -28.47 -12.05
CA VAL A 260 -12.32 -28.15 -13.39
C VAL A 260 -13.45 -27.13 -13.30
N SER A 261 -14.40 -27.29 -12.36
CA SER A 261 -15.48 -26.31 -12.18
C SER A 261 -14.95 -24.94 -11.75
N PHE A 262 -13.95 -24.91 -10.85
CA PHE A 262 -13.28 -23.67 -10.45
C PHE A 262 -12.61 -22.98 -11.66
N TYR A 263 -11.91 -23.74 -12.50
CA TYR A 263 -11.29 -23.21 -13.71
C TYR A 263 -12.33 -22.61 -14.68
N LEU A 264 -13.43 -23.32 -14.94
CA LEU A 264 -14.48 -22.84 -15.84
C LEU A 264 -15.14 -21.55 -15.32
N ILE A 265 -15.49 -21.50 -14.04
CA ILE A 265 -16.19 -20.36 -13.45
C ILE A 265 -15.24 -19.19 -13.21
N SER A 266 -14.11 -19.39 -12.53
CA SER A 266 -13.23 -18.29 -12.13
C SER A 266 -12.36 -17.79 -13.29
N ILE A 267 -11.78 -18.69 -14.08
CA ILE A 267 -10.80 -18.31 -15.11
C ILE A 267 -11.50 -17.99 -16.43
N LEU A 268 -12.27 -18.94 -16.96
CA LEU A 268 -12.87 -18.74 -18.29
C LEU A 268 -14.02 -17.74 -18.30
N LEU A 269 -14.78 -17.65 -17.20
CA LEU A 269 -15.89 -16.71 -17.10
C LEU A 269 -15.48 -15.42 -16.39
N LEU A 270 -15.12 -15.47 -15.10
CA LEU A 270 -14.94 -14.24 -14.32
C LEU A 270 -13.70 -13.42 -14.71
N LEU A 271 -12.55 -14.07 -14.89
CA LEU A 271 -11.32 -13.34 -15.28
C LEU A 271 -11.48 -12.71 -16.66
N ASN A 272 -12.05 -13.44 -17.63
CA ASN A 272 -12.35 -12.90 -18.95
C ASN A 272 -13.39 -11.77 -18.91
N LEU A 273 -14.38 -11.82 -18.01
CA LEU A 273 -15.32 -10.73 -17.79
C LEU A 273 -14.62 -9.49 -17.23
N ILE A 274 -13.68 -9.65 -16.29
CA ILE A 274 -12.88 -8.54 -15.77
C ILE A 274 -12.04 -7.92 -16.90
N VAL A 275 -11.38 -8.75 -17.73
CA VAL A 275 -10.60 -8.26 -18.86
C VAL A 275 -11.48 -7.46 -19.83
N ALA A 276 -12.66 -7.97 -20.17
CA ALA A 276 -13.61 -7.26 -21.03
C ALA A 276 -14.03 -5.91 -20.43
N PHE A 277 -14.34 -5.86 -19.13
CA PHE A 277 -14.71 -4.62 -18.46
C PHE A 277 -13.55 -3.61 -18.38
N VAL A 278 -12.33 -4.06 -18.08
CA VAL A 278 -11.14 -3.19 -18.07
C VAL A 278 -10.94 -2.55 -19.44
N LEU A 279 -11.11 -3.32 -20.52
CA LEU A 279 -11.01 -2.81 -21.88
C LEU A 279 -12.12 -1.78 -22.18
N GLU A 280 -13.36 -2.05 -21.76
CA GLU A 280 -14.48 -1.11 -21.94
C GLU A 280 -14.25 0.19 -21.17
N ALA A 281 -13.79 0.12 -19.91
CA ALA A 281 -13.44 1.30 -19.12
C ALA A 281 -12.30 2.11 -19.76
N PHE A 282 -11.28 1.42 -20.30
CA PHE A 282 -10.18 2.08 -20.99
C PHE A 282 -10.63 2.76 -22.29
N PHE A 283 -11.50 2.12 -23.08
CA PHE A 283 -12.05 2.73 -24.29
C PHE A 283 -12.95 3.92 -23.99
N ALA A 284 -13.78 3.85 -22.94
CA ALA A 284 -14.59 4.97 -22.50
C ALA A 284 -13.74 6.19 -22.12
N GLU A 285 -12.63 5.98 -21.39
CA GLU A 285 -11.71 7.07 -21.04
C GLU A 285 -11.05 7.68 -22.28
N MET A 286 -10.62 6.84 -23.24
CA MET A 286 -10.06 7.33 -24.51
C MET A 286 -11.05 8.12 -25.36
N GLU A 287 -12.35 7.77 -25.34
CA GLU A 287 -13.38 8.52 -26.04
C GLU A 287 -13.64 9.88 -25.39
N LEU A 288 -13.59 9.97 -24.06
CA LEU A 288 -13.70 11.22 -23.32
C LEU A 288 -12.53 12.17 -23.65
N GLU A 289 -11.29 11.68 -23.64
CA GLU A 289 -10.11 12.49 -24.00
C GLU A 289 -10.21 13.05 -25.43
N LYS A 290 -10.65 12.23 -26.40
CA LYS A 290 -10.87 12.69 -27.79
C LYS A 290 -12.00 13.72 -27.90
N GLY A 291 -13.08 13.54 -27.14
CA GLY A 291 -14.19 14.50 -27.09
C GLY A 291 -13.73 15.87 -26.57
N GLU A 292 -12.92 15.87 -25.51
CA GLU A 292 -12.35 17.11 -24.96
C GLU A 292 -11.40 17.81 -25.95
N GLU A 293 -10.57 17.07 -26.69
CA GLU A 293 -9.71 17.65 -27.72
C GLU A 293 -10.51 18.32 -28.83
N VAL A 294 -11.61 17.71 -29.27
CA VAL A 294 -12.50 18.27 -30.30
C VAL A 294 -13.20 19.53 -29.80
N ASP A 295 -13.72 19.53 -28.57
CA ASP A 295 -14.37 20.70 -27.97
C ASP A 295 -13.38 21.86 -27.77
N ILE A 296 -12.14 21.57 -27.38
CA ILE A 296 -11.07 22.57 -27.29
C ILE A 296 -10.76 23.17 -28.67
N GLN A 297 -10.70 22.35 -29.73
CA GLN A 297 -10.48 22.83 -31.09
C GLN A 297 -11.64 23.67 -31.62
N VAL A 298 -12.89 23.30 -31.31
CA VAL A 298 -14.09 24.06 -31.68
C VAL A 298 -14.12 25.40 -30.95
N ARG A 299 -13.74 25.44 -29.66
CA ARG A 299 -13.70 26.68 -28.86
C ARG A 299 -12.56 27.62 -29.23
N MET A 300 -11.51 27.10 -29.88
CA MET A 300 -10.40 27.90 -30.43
C MET A 300 -10.67 28.47 -31.83
N ARG A 301 -11.75 28.06 -32.50
CA ARG A 301 -12.23 28.66 -33.76
C ARG A 301 -13.29 29.72 -33.51
#